data_AF-A0A8J2M1L3-F1
#
_entry.id   AF-A0A8J2M1L3-F1
#
_cell.length_a   1.000
_cell.length_b   1.000
_cell.length_c   1.000
_cell.angle_alpha   90.00
_cell.angle_beta   90.00
_cell.angle_gamma   90.00
#
_symmetry.space_group_name_H-M   'P 1'
#
loop_
_entity.id
_entity.type
_entity.pdbx_description
1 polymer ?
#
loop_
_entity_poly.entity_id
_entity_poly.type
_entity_poly.pdbx_seq_one_letter_code
_entity_poly.pdbx_strand_id
1 'polypeptide(L)'
;MSKEDIVNIKRQYVNPRLKASFTGKSGFQKNVKQKYKSNIIDEAFERIPAYYLHKPVVSKFKRRRVWIPGIGDQYIIDLLDLSKYAPQNNGYKWLLTGIDGFSKVANVVK
;
A
#
# COMPACT_ATOMS: atom_id res chain seq x y z
N MET A 1 -8.92 25.26 -23.83
CA MET A 1 -9.44 25.39 -22.44
C MET A 1 -8.61 24.58 -21.43
N SER A 2 -8.18 23.34 -21.70
CA SER A 2 -7.55 22.48 -20.68
C SER A 2 -6.18 22.90 -20.12
N LYS A 3 -5.28 23.51 -20.92
CA LYS A 3 -3.91 23.83 -20.45
C LYS A 3 -3.88 24.90 -19.35
N GLU A 4 -4.69 25.95 -19.50
CA GLU A 4 -4.78 27.05 -18.54
C GLU A 4 -5.42 26.57 -17.22
N ASP A 5 -6.44 25.71 -17.31
CA ASP A 5 -7.07 25.10 -16.15
C ASP A 5 -6.07 24.25 -15.34
N ILE A 6 -5.20 23.48 -15.99
CA ILE A 6 -4.18 22.67 -15.31
C ILE A 6 -3.19 23.55 -14.53
N VAL A 7 -2.73 24.64 -15.15
CA VAL A 7 -1.83 25.61 -14.48
C VAL A 7 -2.52 26.25 -13.27
N ASN A 8 -3.79 26.63 -13.42
CA ASN A 8 -4.55 27.24 -12.33
C ASN A 8 -4.87 26.25 -11.20
N ILE A 9 -5.19 24.99 -11.52
CA ILE A 9 -5.36 23.92 -10.52
C ILE A 9 -4.06 23.72 -9.74
N LYS A 10 -2.91 23.66 -10.41
CA LYS A 10 -1.61 23.52 -9.76
C LYS A 10 -1.33 24.69 -8.81
N ARG A 11 -1.56 25.93 -9.25
CA ARG A 11 -1.42 27.13 -8.42
C ARG A 11 -2.35 27.11 -7.20
N GLN A 12 -3.60 26.66 -7.38
CA GLN A 12 -4.56 26.57 -6.29
C GLN A 12 -4.17 25.49 -5.28
N TYR A 13 -3.70 24.33 -5.75
CA TYR A 13 -3.33 23.19 -4.91
C TYR A 13 -2.14 23.50 -3.99
N VAL A 14 -1.15 24.26 -4.47
CA VAL A 14 0.07 24.57 -3.71
C VAL A 14 -0.06 25.80 -2.80
N ASN A 15 -1.15 26.57 -2.90
CA ASN A 15 -1.31 27.82 -2.15
C ASN A 15 -1.93 27.55 -0.77
N PRO A 16 -1.18 27.54 0.34
CA PRO A 16 -1.68 27.11 1.66
C PRO A 16 -2.83 27.98 2.21
N ARG A 17 -3.07 29.16 1.64
CA ARG A 17 -4.18 30.04 2.05
C ARG A 17 -5.55 29.56 1.55
N LEU A 18 -5.57 28.68 0.54
CA LEU A 18 -6.81 28.16 -0.03
C LEU A 18 -7.22 26.86 0.64
N LYS A 19 -8.53 26.68 0.86
CA LYS A 19 -9.09 25.45 1.46
C LYS A 19 -8.90 24.19 0.61
N ALA A 20 -8.64 24.35 -0.68
CA ALA A 20 -8.44 23.24 -1.61
C ALA A 20 -7.02 22.65 -1.52
N SER A 21 -6.10 23.32 -0.84
CA SER A 21 -4.66 23.05 -0.93
C SER A 21 -4.24 21.81 -0.19
N PHE A 22 -3.30 21.06 -0.79
CA PHE A 22 -2.77 19.80 -0.24
C PHE A 22 -3.83 18.76 0.16
N THR A 23 -5.04 18.85 -0.41
CA THR A 23 -6.14 17.92 -0.13
C THR A 23 -6.14 16.73 -1.10
N GLY A 24 -6.95 15.70 -0.81
CA GLY A 24 -7.28 14.66 -1.80
C GLY A 24 -8.16 15.20 -2.93
N LYS A 25 -8.25 14.46 -4.05
CA LYS A 25 -9.09 14.83 -5.22
C LYS A 25 -10.51 15.26 -4.84
N SER A 26 -11.18 14.49 -4.00
CA SER A 26 -12.56 14.77 -3.55
C SER A 26 -12.66 16.07 -2.75
N GLY A 27 -11.70 16.30 -1.84
CA GLY A 27 -11.59 17.53 -1.06
C GLY A 27 -11.33 18.74 -1.95
N PHE A 28 -10.42 18.62 -2.92
CA PHE A 28 -10.11 19.69 -3.86
C PHE A 28 -11.36 20.06 -4.68
N GLN A 29 -12.00 19.08 -5.29
CA GLN A 29 -13.18 19.26 -6.15
C GLN A 29 -14.36 19.92 -5.40
N LYS A 30 -14.55 19.58 -4.13
CA LYS A 30 -15.52 20.24 -3.24
C LYS A 30 -15.16 21.70 -2.96
N ASN A 31 -13.89 21.97 -2.61
CA ASN A 31 -13.45 23.31 -2.23
C ASN A 31 -13.35 24.30 -3.41
N VAL A 32 -13.16 23.80 -4.63
CA VAL A 32 -13.25 24.61 -5.87
C VAL A 32 -14.68 24.68 -6.42
N LYS A 33 -15.69 24.22 -5.66
CA LYS A 33 -17.13 24.26 -6.01
C LYS A 33 -17.43 23.62 -7.37
N GLN A 34 -16.85 22.45 -7.67
CA GLN A 34 -17.08 21.73 -8.93
C GLN A 34 -16.74 22.54 -10.20
N LYS A 35 -15.90 23.59 -10.09
CA LYS A 35 -15.53 24.46 -11.22
C LYS A 35 -14.86 23.70 -12.37
N TYR A 36 -14.04 22.69 -12.06
CA TYR A 36 -13.29 21.91 -13.04
C TYR A 36 -13.86 20.50 -13.18
N LYS A 37 -13.80 19.95 -14.39
CA LYS A 37 -14.16 18.55 -14.65
C LYS A 37 -13.16 17.60 -13.99
N SER A 38 -13.65 16.44 -13.54
CA SER A 38 -12.89 15.42 -12.82
C SER A 38 -11.62 14.96 -13.57
N ASN A 39 -11.72 14.77 -14.89
CA ASN A 39 -10.60 14.35 -15.74
C ASN A 39 -9.49 15.41 -15.83
N ILE A 40 -9.83 16.70 -15.85
CA ILE A 40 -8.84 17.79 -15.87
C ILE A 40 -8.13 17.88 -14.51
N ILE A 41 -8.85 17.65 -13.41
CA ILE A 41 -8.28 17.58 -12.07
C ILE A 41 -7.29 16.40 -11.98
N ASP A 42 -7.66 15.22 -12.50
CA ASP A 42 -6.76 14.06 -12.54
C ASP A 42 -5.48 14.36 -13.30
N GLU A 43 -5.58 14.89 -14.52
CA GLU A 43 -4.43 15.25 -15.35
C GLU A 43 -3.52 16.28 -14.65
N ALA A 44 -4.12 17.27 -13.98
CA ALA A 44 -3.36 18.27 -13.23
C ALA A 44 -2.66 17.66 -12.01
N PHE A 45 -3.36 16.78 -11.28
CA PHE A 45 -2.87 16.15 -10.04
C PHE A 45 -1.73 15.17 -10.32
N GLU A 46 -1.77 14.45 -11.44
CA GLU A 46 -0.65 13.61 -11.91
C GLU A 46 0.62 14.41 -12.19
N ARG A 47 0.49 15.70 -12.53
CA ARG A 47 1.63 16.62 -12.79
C ARG A 47 2.12 17.37 -11.54
N ILE A 48 1.53 17.11 -10.37
CA ILE A 48 1.94 17.71 -9.10
C ILE A 48 2.74 16.66 -8.32
N PRO A 49 4.09 16.77 -8.22
CA PRO A 49 4.91 15.76 -7.56
C PRO A 49 4.48 15.46 -6.11
N ALA A 50 4.14 16.51 -5.36
CA ALA A 50 3.68 16.41 -3.98
C ALA A 50 2.38 15.62 -3.81
N TYR A 51 1.52 15.57 -4.84
CA TYR A 51 0.33 14.74 -4.79
C TYR A 51 0.63 13.34 -5.33
N TYR A 52 1.24 13.27 -6.51
CA TYR A 52 1.44 12.01 -7.24
C TYR A 52 2.33 11.02 -6.47
N LEU A 53 3.43 11.47 -5.87
CA LEU A 53 4.38 10.59 -5.15
C LEU A 53 3.78 9.98 -3.88
N HIS A 54 2.85 10.69 -3.23
CA HIS A 54 2.22 10.25 -1.99
C HIS A 54 0.85 9.61 -2.21
N LYS A 55 0.37 9.57 -3.45
CA LYS A 55 -0.86 8.85 -3.80
C LYS A 55 -0.57 7.35 -3.70
N PRO A 56 -1.29 6.59 -2.86
CA PRO A 56 -1.09 5.16 -2.77
C PRO A 56 -1.41 4.50 -4.12
N VAL A 57 -0.43 3.80 -4.69
CA VAL A 57 -0.63 2.98 -5.89
C VAL A 57 -1.21 1.64 -5.45
N VAL A 58 -2.54 1.53 -5.49
CA VAL A 58 -3.22 0.25 -5.24
C VAL A 58 -3.38 -0.48 -6.58
N SER A 59 -2.37 -1.27 -6.97
CA SER A 59 -2.51 -2.18 -8.11
C SER A 59 -2.93 -3.56 -7.62
N LYS A 60 -4.03 -4.07 -8.18
CA LYS A 60 -4.40 -5.48 -8.03
C LYS A 60 -3.70 -6.26 -9.12
N PHE A 61 -2.57 -6.89 -8.80
CA PHE A 61 -1.93 -7.82 -9.72
C PHE A 61 -2.56 -9.21 -9.61
N LYS A 62 -2.67 -9.92 -10.73
CA LYS A 62 -3.18 -11.30 -10.74
C LYS A 62 -2.19 -12.18 -9.97
N ARG A 63 -2.63 -12.76 -8.86
CA ARG A 63 -1.86 -13.75 -8.10
C ARG A 63 -2.29 -15.16 -8.52
N ARG A 64 -1.35 -16.11 -8.48
CA ARG A 64 -1.67 -17.52 -8.61
C ARG A 64 -2.53 -17.92 -7.41
N ARG A 65 -3.64 -18.64 -7.66
CA ARG A 65 -4.42 -19.26 -6.58
C ARG A 65 -3.55 -20.32 -5.92
N VAL A 66 -3.40 -20.26 -4.60
CA VAL A 66 -2.77 -21.34 -3.83
C VAL A 66 -3.73 -22.52 -3.82
N TRP A 67 -3.28 -23.67 -4.31
CA TRP A 67 -4.03 -24.92 -4.35
C TRP A 67 -3.16 -26.01 -3.73
N ILE A 68 -3.64 -26.59 -2.65
CA ILE A 68 -2.93 -27.61 -1.87
C ILE A 68 -3.88 -28.82 -1.79
N PRO A 69 -3.63 -29.90 -2.55
CA PRO A 69 -4.59 -31.00 -2.70
C PRO A 69 -4.82 -31.85 -1.44
N GLY A 70 -3.79 -32.02 -0.59
CA GLY A 70 -3.86 -32.85 0.61
C GLY A 70 -2.74 -32.56 1.62
N ILE A 71 -2.80 -33.30 2.73
CA ILE A 71 -1.80 -33.22 3.82
C ILE A 71 -0.45 -33.71 3.30
N GLY A 72 0.61 -32.95 3.55
CA GLY A 72 1.97 -33.27 3.16
C GLY A 72 2.37 -32.80 1.76
N ASP A 73 1.43 -32.29 0.96
CA ASP A 73 1.69 -31.87 -0.43
C ASP A 73 2.54 -30.60 -0.52
N GLN A 74 2.36 -29.68 0.42
CA GLN A 74 3.09 -28.42 0.44
C GLN A 74 3.32 -27.94 1.87
N TYR A 75 4.57 -27.69 2.22
CA TYR A 75 4.94 -27.03 3.48
C TYR A 75 5.33 -25.58 3.23
N ILE A 76 4.91 -24.70 4.13
CA ILE A 76 5.39 -23.32 4.23
C ILE A 76 6.47 -23.33 5.32
N ILE A 77 7.70 -23.05 4.93
CA ILE A 77 8.85 -23.07 5.84
C ILE A 77 9.41 -21.65 5.96
N ASP A 78 9.64 -21.21 7.19
CA ASP A 78 10.22 -19.91 7.47
C ASP A 78 11.06 -19.93 8.76
N LEU A 79 11.99 -18.99 8.87
CA LEU A 79 12.88 -18.84 10.01
C LEU A 79 12.38 -17.72 10.93
N LEU A 80 12.00 -18.07 12.14
CA LEU A 80 11.55 -17.13 13.16
C LEU A 80 12.76 -16.60 13.95
N ASP A 81 12.91 -15.27 14.01
CA ASP A 81 13.90 -14.62 14.88
C ASP A 81 13.34 -14.41 16.29
N LEU A 82 13.93 -15.11 17.25
CA LEU A 82 13.68 -15.01 18.69
C LEU A 82 14.93 -14.57 19.46
N SER A 83 15.90 -13.92 18.82
CA SER A 83 17.15 -13.47 19.45
C SER A 83 16.92 -12.65 20.72
N LYS A 84 15.90 -11.78 20.73
CA LYS A 84 15.46 -11.00 21.90
C LYS A 84 15.02 -11.88 23.08
N TYR A 85 14.50 -13.07 22.80
CA TYR A 85 13.94 -14.00 23.78
C TYR A 85 14.85 -15.18 24.08
N ALA A 86 16.10 -15.15 23.60
CA ALA A 86 17.08 -16.20 23.84
C ALA A 86 17.27 -16.53 25.34
N PRO A 87 17.27 -15.57 26.29
CA PRO A 87 17.35 -15.89 27.72
C PRO A 87 16.19 -16.77 28.22
N GLN A 88 15.00 -16.62 27.64
CA GLN A 88 13.80 -17.39 27.95
C GLN A 88 13.66 -18.65 27.08
N ASN A 89 14.52 -18.83 26.08
CA ASN A 89 14.48 -19.92 25.11
C ASN A 89 15.81 -20.70 25.09
N ASN A 90 16.41 -20.93 26.27
CA ASN A 90 17.64 -21.74 26.43
C ASN A 90 18.80 -21.34 25.51
N GLY A 91 18.91 -20.05 25.17
CA GLY A 91 19.93 -19.52 24.26
C GLY A 91 19.62 -19.67 22.77
N TYR A 92 18.55 -20.37 22.37
CA TYR A 92 18.14 -20.48 20.97
C TYR A 92 17.58 -19.16 20.46
N LYS A 93 18.18 -18.64 19.39
CA LYS A 93 17.85 -17.35 18.78
C LYS A 93 16.97 -17.47 17.55
N TRP A 94 16.94 -18.63 16.92
CA TRP A 94 16.16 -18.86 15.70
C TRP A 94 15.38 -20.15 15.82
N LEU A 95 14.18 -20.18 15.27
CA LEU A 95 13.38 -21.39 15.16
C LEU A 95 13.03 -21.62 13.70
N LEU A 96 13.35 -22.79 13.17
CA LEU A 96 12.88 -23.19 11.85
C LEU A 96 11.45 -23.70 12.01
N THR A 97 10.51 -23.02 11.38
CA THR A 97 9.08 -23.35 11.44
C THR A 97 8.66 -23.97 10.11
N GLY A 98 7.94 -25.09 10.17
CA GLY A 98 7.35 -25.75 9.01
C GLY A 98 5.86 -25.97 9.23
N ILE A 99 5.03 -25.38 8.37
CA ILE A 99 3.57 -25.48 8.46
C ILE A 99 3.09 -26.30 7.28
N ASP A 100 2.35 -27.38 7.55
CA ASP A 100 1.65 -28.10 6.50
C ASP A 100 0.55 -27.19 5.91
N GLY A 101 0.63 -26.96 4.61
CA GLY A 101 -0.20 -25.99 3.92
C GLY A 101 -1.68 -26.40 3.85
N PHE A 102 -2.00 -27.69 3.99
CA PHE A 102 -3.39 -28.19 3.97
C PHE A 102 -4.00 -28.18 5.36
N SER A 103 -3.44 -28.97 6.29
CA SER A 103 -3.93 -29.16 7.66
C SER A 103 -3.67 -27.97 8.59
N LYS A 104 -2.72 -27.09 8.22
CA LYS A 104 -2.25 -25.97 9.05
C LYS A 104 -1.54 -26.39 10.34
N VAL A 105 -1.12 -27.64 10.44
CA VAL A 105 -0.29 -28.12 11.55
C VAL A 105 1.10 -27.52 11.44
N ALA A 106 1.58 -26.91 12.51
CA ALA A 106 2.90 -26.29 12.60
C ALA A 106 3.86 -27.18 13.39
N ASN A 107 5.06 -27.36 12.86
CA ASN A 107 6.17 -28.03 13.51
C ASN A 107 7.35 -27.07 13.61
N VAL A 108 8.17 -27.24 14.64
CA VAL A 108 9.29 -26.36 14.92
C VAL A 108 10.53 -27.16 15.25
N VAL A 109 11.67 -26.75 14.68
CA VAL A 109 13.00 -27.24 15.02
C VAL A 109 13.81 -26.07 15.57
N LYS A 110 14.51 -26.29 16.69
CA LYS A 110 15.32 -25.27 17.38
C LYS A 110 16.79 -25.41 17.05
#